data_AF-B7TVQ9-F1
#
_entry.id   AF-B7TVQ9-F1
#
_cell.length_a   1.000
_cell.length_b   1.000
_cell.length_c   1.000
_cell.angle_alpha   90.00
_cell.angle_beta   90.00
_cell.angle_gamma   90.00
#
_symmetry.space_group_name_H-M   'P 1'
#
loop_
_entity.id
_entity.type
_entity.pdbx_description
1 polymer ?
#
loop_
_entity_poly.entity_id
_entity_poly.type
_entity_poly.pdbx_seq_one_letter_code
_entity_poly.pdbx_strand_id
1 'polypeptide(L)'
;HIVLAGGLPTKPNIEKIKGAGIKVMCFAPALSLAKRLVKMGVDALIIEGMEAGGHIGPVSTSVLAQEILPHFKNEQIPVFVAGGIGRGEMIVNYLEMGASGCQIGTLFVCTNESIAHKNFKEVFIKSAARNAIPSVQISADFPVIPVRA
;
A
#
# COMPACT_ATOMS: atom_id res chain seq x y z
N HIS A 1 -5.50 -16.05 -0.50
CA HIS A 1 -5.98 -14.77 0.07
C HIS A 1 -6.34 -13.84 -1.08
N ILE A 2 -7.17 -12.81 -0.85
CA ILE A 2 -7.51 -11.78 -1.84
C ILE A 2 -7.11 -10.41 -1.27
N VAL A 3 -6.50 -9.58 -2.10
CA VAL A 3 -6.20 -8.17 -1.77
C VAL A 3 -7.19 -7.28 -2.52
N LEU A 4 -7.93 -6.45 -1.79
CA LEU A 4 -8.87 -5.50 -2.38
C LEU A 4 -8.22 -4.11 -2.44
N ALA A 5 -8.08 -3.58 -3.66
CA ALA A 5 -7.48 -2.29 -3.97
C ALA A 5 -8.42 -1.44 -4.85
N GLY A 6 -8.11 -0.15 -5.02
CA GLY A 6 -8.88 0.75 -5.90
C GLY A 6 -10.19 1.28 -5.30
N GLY A 7 -10.44 1.07 -4.00
CA GLY A 7 -11.60 1.59 -3.29
C GLY A 7 -11.84 0.90 -1.96
N LEU A 8 -12.77 1.44 -1.16
CA LEU A 8 -13.20 0.80 0.07
C LEU A 8 -14.25 -0.29 -0.25
N PRO A 9 -13.99 -1.56 0.06
CA PRO A 9 -14.99 -2.61 -0.11
C PRO A 9 -16.16 -2.41 0.84
N THR A 10 -17.32 -2.99 0.50
CA THR A 10 -18.47 -3.05 1.40
C THR A 10 -18.36 -4.28 2.31
N LYS A 11 -19.04 -4.23 3.47
CA LYS A 11 -19.07 -5.36 4.41
C LYS A 11 -19.63 -6.65 3.77
N PRO A 12 -20.74 -6.60 2.98
CA PRO A 12 -21.22 -7.79 2.27
C PRO A 12 -20.19 -8.39 1.30
N ASN A 13 -19.36 -7.58 0.65
CA ASN A 13 -18.31 -8.10 -0.24
C ASN A 13 -17.23 -8.85 0.54
N ILE A 14 -16.81 -8.30 1.69
CA ILE A 14 -15.84 -8.97 2.58
C ILE A 14 -16.43 -10.28 3.11
N GLU A 15 -17.67 -10.25 3.61
CA GLU A 15 -18.37 -11.44 4.13
C GLU A 15 -18.52 -12.53 3.07
N LYS A 16 -18.84 -12.16 1.82
CA LYS A 16 -18.94 -13.11 0.71
C LYS A 16 -17.60 -13.82 0.44
N ILE A 17 -16.49 -13.08 0.43
CA ILE A 17 -15.16 -13.66 0.21
C ILE A 17 -14.78 -14.58 1.37
N LYS A 18 -15.01 -14.12 2.61
CA LYS A 18 -14.72 -14.91 3.81
C LYS A 18 -15.61 -16.14 3.93
N GLY A 19 -16.87 -16.07 3.51
CA GLY A 19 -17.80 -17.20 3.45
C GLY A 19 -17.31 -18.31 2.51
N ALA A 20 -16.43 -18.00 1.55
CA ALA A 20 -15.73 -18.98 0.72
C ALA A 20 -14.44 -19.52 1.36
N GLY A 21 -14.15 -19.21 2.64
CA GLY A 21 -12.93 -19.62 3.34
C GLY A 21 -11.67 -18.85 2.92
N ILE A 22 -11.82 -17.73 2.20
CA ILE A 22 -10.70 -16.95 1.67
C ILE A 22 -10.37 -15.78 2.60
N LYS A 23 -9.09 -15.67 3.00
CA LYS A 23 -8.57 -14.51 3.74
C LYS A 23 -8.61 -13.24 2.90
N VAL A 24 -9.05 -12.12 3.48
CA VAL A 24 -9.18 -10.81 2.81
C VAL A 24 -8.20 -9.80 3.40
N MET A 25 -7.45 -9.13 2.54
CA MET A 25 -6.54 -8.03 2.90
C MET A 25 -7.00 -6.76 2.20
N CYS A 26 -6.90 -5.61 2.85
CA CYS A 26 -7.36 -4.33 2.31
C CYS A 26 -6.34 -3.22 2.53
N PHE A 27 -6.29 -2.28 1.57
CA PHE A 27 -5.53 -1.05 1.73
C PHE A 27 -6.25 -0.08 2.68
N ALA A 28 -5.51 0.51 3.61
CA ALA A 28 -6.00 1.50 4.56
C ALA A 28 -5.13 2.77 4.51
N PRO A 29 -5.57 3.83 3.81
CA PRO A 29 -4.78 5.05 3.66
C PRO A 29 -4.89 6.01 4.86
N ALA A 30 -5.62 5.63 5.91
CA ALA A 30 -5.81 6.41 7.14
C ALA A 30 -6.20 5.52 8.31
N LEU A 31 -5.87 5.93 9.53
CA LEU A 31 -6.21 5.19 10.76
C LEU A 31 -7.71 4.92 10.92
N SER A 32 -8.55 5.91 10.60
CA SER A 32 -10.01 5.79 10.68
C SER A 32 -10.55 4.68 9.77
N LEU A 33 -9.98 4.55 8.57
CA LEU A 33 -10.32 3.52 7.60
C LEU A 33 -9.75 2.15 8.00
N ALA A 34 -8.53 2.10 8.53
CA ALA A 34 -7.96 0.88 9.10
C ALA A 34 -8.89 0.28 10.16
N LYS A 35 -9.27 1.08 11.18
CA LYS A 35 -10.20 0.66 12.24
C LYS A 35 -11.56 0.22 11.69
N ARG A 36 -12.06 0.89 10.64
CA ARG A 36 -13.33 0.52 9.98
C ARG A 36 -13.21 -0.84 9.29
N LEU A 37 -12.14 -1.09 8.54
CA LEU A 37 -11.90 -2.34 7.83
C LEU A 37 -11.75 -3.51 8.80
N VAL A 38 -11.06 -3.32 9.94
CA VAL A 38 -10.97 -4.34 10.99
C VAL A 38 -12.35 -4.69 11.54
N LYS A 39 -13.20 -3.68 11.83
CA LYS A 39 -14.60 -3.92 12.25
C LYS A 39 -15.44 -4.62 11.19
N MET A 40 -15.07 -4.51 9.91
CA MET A 40 -15.70 -5.22 8.79
C MET A 40 -15.17 -6.65 8.64
N GLY A 41 -14.14 -7.04 9.40
CA GLY A 41 -13.65 -8.41 9.49
C GLY A 41 -12.53 -8.75 8.52
N VAL A 42 -11.75 -7.79 8.02
CA VAL A 42 -10.57 -8.10 7.20
C VAL A 42 -9.53 -8.89 8.00
N ASP A 43 -8.74 -9.72 7.31
CA ASP A 43 -7.73 -10.60 7.91
C ASP A 43 -6.33 -9.95 7.95
N ALA A 44 -6.11 -8.89 7.18
CA ALA A 44 -4.90 -8.09 7.22
C ALA A 44 -5.14 -6.69 6.66
N LEU A 45 -4.23 -5.76 7.00
CA LEU A 45 -4.20 -4.42 6.45
C LEU A 45 -2.91 -4.18 5.67
N ILE A 46 -2.99 -3.37 4.62
CA ILE A 46 -1.85 -2.77 3.95
C ILE A 46 -1.96 -1.25 4.12
N ILE A 47 -0.96 -0.62 4.72
CA ILE A 47 -0.87 0.84 4.78
C ILE A 47 0.12 1.28 3.71
N GLU A 48 -0.31 2.18 2.82
CA GLU A 48 0.46 2.59 1.65
C GLU A 48 0.68 4.10 1.68
N GLY A 49 1.95 4.51 1.73
CA GLY A 49 2.33 5.91 1.69
C GLY A 49 2.51 6.48 0.28
N MET A 50 2.60 7.80 0.21
CA MET A 50 2.71 8.56 -1.04
C MET A 50 3.96 8.25 -1.88
N GLU A 51 4.97 7.61 -1.29
CA GLU A 51 6.18 7.16 -1.97
C GLU A 51 5.97 5.87 -2.78
N ALA A 52 4.78 5.26 -2.72
CA ALA A 52 4.40 4.18 -3.63
C ALA A 52 4.37 4.67 -5.10
N GLY A 53 4.38 3.70 -6.02
CA GLY A 53 4.07 3.93 -7.42
C GLY A 53 2.61 3.57 -7.70
N GLY A 54 2.00 4.18 -8.70
CA GLY A 54 0.58 4.01 -8.99
C GLY A 54 -0.29 5.02 -8.25
N HIS A 55 -1.54 4.67 -7.96
CA HIS A 55 -2.47 5.54 -7.25
C HIS A 55 -2.04 5.71 -5.79
N ILE A 56 -1.93 6.95 -5.32
CA ILE A 56 -1.39 7.24 -3.99
C ILE A 56 -2.31 8.13 -3.15
N GLY A 57 -2.20 7.96 -1.83
CA GLY A 57 -2.71 8.91 -0.84
C GLY A 57 -1.73 10.06 -0.56
N PRO A 58 -2.13 11.03 0.28
CA PRO A 58 -1.36 12.26 0.52
C PRO A 58 -0.42 12.20 1.73
N VAL A 59 -0.20 11.03 2.34
CA VAL A 59 0.60 10.89 3.57
C VAL A 59 1.84 10.03 3.28
N SER A 60 3.00 10.42 3.83
CA SER A 60 4.22 9.64 3.69
C SER A 60 4.16 8.30 4.40
N THR A 61 4.91 7.34 3.88
CA THR A 61 4.95 5.96 4.39
C THR A 61 5.40 5.93 5.85
N SER A 62 6.42 6.73 6.21
CA SER A 62 6.90 6.81 7.59
C SER A 62 5.88 7.42 8.55
N VAL A 63 5.11 8.43 8.11
CA VAL A 63 4.09 9.08 8.95
C VAL A 63 2.90 8.15 9.14
N LEU A 64 2.42 7.50 8.07
CA LEU A 64 1.36 6.48 8.18
C LEU A 64 1.76 5.35 9.11
N ALA A 65 2.99 4.85 8.99
CA ALA A 65 3.48 3.77 9.85
C ALA A 65 3.52 4.19 11.34
N GLN A 66 4.04 5.38 11.63
CA GLN A 66 4.08 5.92 13.00
C GLN A 66 2.68 6.15 13.57
N GLU A 67 1.73 6.62 12.76
CA GLU A 67 0.35 6.83 13.19
C GLU A 67 -0.38 5.50 13.43
N ILE A 68 -0.29 4.56 12.48
CA ILE A 68 -1.20 3.42 12.43
C ILE A 68 -0.69 2.20 13.21
N LEU A 69 0.59 1.84 13.08
CA LEU A 69 1.13 0.60 13.68
C LEU A 69 0.92 0.50 15.20
N PRO A 70 1.10 1.57 16.01
CA PRO A 70 0.89 1.49 17.46
C PRO A 70 -0.53 1.07 17.86
N HIS A 71 -1.54 1.37 17.04
CA HIS A 71 -2.93 1.01 17.32
C HIS A 71 -3.21 -0.49 17.16
N PHE A 72 -2.42 -1.19 16.35
CA PHE A 72 -2.64 -2.60 16.03
C PHE A 72 -1.64 -3.55 16.69
N LYS A 73 -0.69 -3.04 17.49
CA LYS A 73 0.36 -3.83 18.16
C LYS A 73 -0.18 -4.98 19.03
N ASN A 74 -1.32 -4.77 19.68
CA ASN A 74 -1.97 -5.76 20.54
C ASN A 74 -3.13 -6.49 19.84
N GLU A 75 -3.43 -6.13 18.60
CA GLU A 75 -4.48 -6.79 17.82
C GLU A 75 -3.87 -7.99 17.07
N GLN A 76 -4.66 -9.04 16.86
CA GLN A 76 -4.22 -10.22 16.08
C GLN A 76 -4.21 -9.97 14.56
N ILE A 77 -4.35 -8.71 14.12
CA ILE A 77 -4.44 -8.38 12.71
C ILE A 77 -3.07 -7.95 12.16
N PRO A 78 -2.49 -8.69 11.21
CA PRO A 78 -1.23 -8.30 10.60
C PRO A 78 -1.39 -7.02 9.77
N VAL A 79 -0.43 -6.10 9.92
CA VAL A 79 -0.36 -4.84 9.17
C VAL A 79 0.92 -4.81 8.35
N PHE A 80 0.79 -4.68 7.03
CA PHE A 80 1.90 -4.58 6.08
C PHE A 80 2.12 -3.12 5.67
N VAL A 81 3.38 -2.71 5.52
CA VAL A 81 3.74 -1.35 5.09
C VAL A 81 4.15 -1.35 3.62
N ALA A 82 3.66 -0.38 2.84
CA ALA A 82 3.93 -0.23 1.42
C ALA A 82 4.32 1.22 1.08
N GLY A 83 5.21 1.38 0.09
CA GLY A 83 5.63 2.69 -0.43
C GLY A 83 7.10 3.01 -0.15
N GLY A 84 7.87 3.30 -1.21
CA GLY A 84 9.27 3.73 -1.07
C GLY A 84 10.29 2.70 -0.53
N ILE A 85 9.89 1.45 -0.29
CA ILE A 85 10.75 0.43 0.31
C ILE A 85 11.64 -0.24 -0.74
N GLY A 86 12.91 0.16 -0.75
CA GLY A 86 13.91 -0.29 -1.73
C GLY A 86 15.05 -1.14 -1.16
N ARG A 87 15.14 -1.30 0.17
CA ARG A 87 16.27 -1.96 0.83
C ARG A 87 15.85 -2.77 2.05
N GLY A 88 16.67 -3.75 2.41
CA GLY A 88 16.43 -4.63 3.57
C GLY A 88 16.41 -3.90 4.90
N GLU A 89 17.23 -2.87 5.07
CA GLU A 89 17.29 -2.08 6.32
C GLU A 89 15.95 -1.36 6.57
N MET A 90 15.28 -0.89 5.53
CA MET A 90 13.94 -0.30 5.65
C MET A 90 12.89 -1.34 6.03
N ILE A 91 13.02 -2.58 5.53
CA ILE A 91 12.12 -3.68 5.92
C ILE A 91 12.29 -3.97 7.41
N VAL A 92 13.53 -4.11 7.90
CA VAL A 92 13.83 -4.34 9.32
C VAL A 92 13.26 -3.22 10.19
N ASN A 93 13.46 -1.96 9.82
CA ASN A 93 12.90 -0.82 10.57
C ASN A 93 11.38 -0.91 10.71
N TYR A 94 10.65 -1.24 9.65
CA TYR A 94 9.18 -1.37 9.74
C TYR A 94 8.75 -2.59 10.56
N LEU A 95 9.49 -3.70 10.50
CA LEU A 95 9.25 -4.86 11.36
C LEU A 95 9.43 -4.49 12.84
N GLU A 96 10.49 -3.74 13.18
CA GLU A 96 10.72 -3.25 14.55
C GLU A 96 9.62 -2.29 15.03
N MET A 97 9.04 -1.50 14.12
CA MET A 97 7.89 -0.64 14.40
C MET A 97 6.57 -1.42 14.60
N GLY A 98 6.55 -2.73 14.38
CA GLY A 98 5.39 -3.59 14.56
C GLY A 98 4.65 -3.97 13.29
N ALA A 99 5.21 -3.69 12.10
CA ALA A 99 4.66 -4.25 10.87
C ALA A 99 4.86 -5.77 10.82
N SER A 100 3.94 -6.48 10.19
CA SER A 100 4.07 -7.91 9.90
C SER A 100 4.89 -8.20 8.64
N GLY A 101 5.23 -7.15 7.89
CA GLY A 101 6.02 -7.22 6.68
C GLY A 101 5.88 -5.97 5.81
N CYS A 102 6.48 -6.03 4.63
CA CYS A 102 6.42 -4.94 3.66
C CYS A 102 5.90 -5.43 2.32
N GLN A 103 5.05 -4.62 1.68
CA GLN A 103 4.66 -4.82 0.28
C GLN A 103 5.58 -3.98 -0.62
N ILE A 104 6.17 -4.62 -1.62
CA ILE A 104 7.15 -4.01 -2.51
C ILE A 104 6.62 -4.13 -3.95
N GLY A 105 6.59 -3.01 -4.67
CA GLY A 105 6.14 -2.95 -6.06
C GLY A 105 7.27 -2.61 -7.03
N THR A 106 7.74 -1.36 -6.99
CA THR A 106 8.71 -0.81 -7.95
C THR A 106 9.96 -1.66 -8.15
N LEU A 107 10.54 -2.25 -7.10
CA LEU A 107 11.70 -3.14 -7.25
C LEU A 107 11.39 -4.38 -8.10
N PHE A 108 10.19 -4.96 -7.95
CA PHE A 108 9.80 -6.16 -8.69
C PHE A 108 9.60 -5.89 -10.18
N VAL A 109 9.32 -4.65 -10.59
CA VAL A 109 9.29 -4.26 -12.02
C VAL A 109 10.63 -4.54 -12.70
N CYS A 110 11.75 -4.34 -11.99
CA CYS A 110 13.11 -4.47 -12.50
C CYS A 110 13.67 -5.91 -12.49
N THR A 111 12.90 -6.90 -12.02
CA THR A 111 13.34 -8.30 -11.97
C THR A 111 13.40 -8.95 -13.36
N ASN A 112 14.06 -10.10 -13.46
CA ASN A 112 14.17 -10.84 -14.73
C ASN A 112 12.82 -11.43 -15.16
N GLU A 113 12.03 -11.87 -14.18
CA GLU A 113 10.72 -12.52 -14.32
C GLU A 113 9.60 -11.54 -14.70
N SER A 114 9.78 -10.24 -14.38
CA SER A 114 8.83 -9.20 -14.77
C SER A 114 8.70 -9.13 -16.30
N ILE A 115 7.47 -9.21 -16.80
CA ILE A 115 7.15 -9.07 -18.23
C ILE A 115 7.10 -7.61 -18.71
N ALA A 116 7.43 -6.65 -17.85
CA ALA A 116 7.45 -5.25 -18.21
C ALA A 116 8.42 -5.00 -19.38
N HIS A 117 8.03 -4.11 -20.29
CA HIS A 117 8.86 -3.79 -21.46
C HIS A 117 10.25 -3.30 -21.03
N LYS A 118 11.30 -3.65 -21.78
CA LYS A 118 12.69 -3.30 -21.45
C LYS A 118 12.86 -1.79 -21.20
N ASN A 119 12.29 -0.96 -22.08
CA ASN A 119 12.33 0.49 -21.92
C ASN A 119 11.64 0.97 -20.63
N PHE A 120 10.56 0.29 -20.20
CA PHE A 120 9.88 0.61 -18.95
C PHE A 120 10.80 0.32 -17.76
N LYS A 121 11.45 -0.85 -17.72
CA LYS A 121 12.44 -1.20 -16.68
C LYS A 121 13.63 -0.24 -16.65
N GLU A 122 14.15 0.13 -17.82
CA GLU A 122 15.29 1.04 -17.93
C GLU A 122 14.99 2.42 -17.33
N VAL A 123 13.75 2.91 -17.42
CA VAL A 123 13.35 4.17 -16.78
C VAL A 123 13.52 4.08 -15.26
N PHE A 124 13.05 3.01 -14.61
CA PHE A 124 13.24 2.84 -13.15
C PHE A 124 14.72 2.76 -12.76
N ILE A 125 15.53 2.03 -13.53
CA ILE A 125 16.96 1.82 -13.23
C ILE A 125 17.75 3.14 -13.34
N LYS A 126 17.41 4.00 -14.31
CA LYS A 126 18.13 5.25 -14.58
C LYS A 126 17.59 6.45 -13.77
N SER A 127 16.42 6.32 -13.16
CA SER A 127 15.76 7.43 -12.46
C SER A 127 16.37 7.71 -11.09
N ALA A 128 16.43 9.00 -10.73
CA ALA A 128 16.67 9.42 -9.35
C ALA A 128 15.34 9.54 -8.58
N ALA A 129 15.40 9.57 -7.25
CA ALA A 129 14.21 9.65 -6.40
C ALA A 129 13.27 10.83 -6.75
N ARG A 130 13.84 11.95 -7.20
CA ARG A 130 13.12 13.17 -7.58
C ARG A 130 12.33 13.06 -8.89
N ASN A 131 12.58 12.03 -9.70
CA ASN A 131 11.95 11.90 -11.02
C ASN A 131 10.53 11.33 -10.95
N ALA A 132 10.20 10.60 -9.88
CA ALA A 132 8.87 10.05 -9.69
C ALA A 132 7.94 11.10 -9.06
N ILE A 133 7.03 11.63 -9.88
CA ILE A 133 6.17 12.76 -9.53
C ILE A 133 4.69 12.36 -9.51
N PRO A 134 3.89 12.88 -8.57
CA PRO A 134 2.44 12.69 -8.62
C PRO A 134 1.83 13.50 -9.77
N SER A 135 0.87 12.90 -10.47
CA SER A 135 0.01 13.64 -11.40
C SER A 135 -0.73 14.74 -10.64
N VAL A 136 -0.72 15.96 -11.18
CA VAL A 136 -1.40 17.11 -10.58
C VAL A 136 -2.88 17.14 -10.98
N GLN A 137 -3.74 17.46 -10.02
CA GLN A 137 -5.12 17.84 -10.34
C GLN A 137 -5.11 19.23 -10.98
N ILE A 138 -5.70 19.36 -12.16
CA ILE A 138 -5.68 20.61 -12.95
C ILE A 138 -6.90 21.49 -12.64
N SER A 139 -8.04 20.90 -12.25
CA SER A 139 -9.27 21.61 -11.89
C SER A 139 -10.06 20.86 -10.81
N ALA A 140 -10.79 21.60 -9.97
CA ALA A 140 -11.73 21.06 -9.00
C ALA A 140 -12.86 20.24 -9.66
N ASP A 141 -13.23 20.57 -10.89
CA ASP A 141 -14.30 19.90 -11.64
C ASP A 141 -13.91 18.50 -12.13
N PHE A 142 -12.61 18.20 -12.16
CA PHE A 142 -12.06 16.92 -12.58
C PHE A 142 -11.24 16.32 -11.45
N PRO A 143 -11.88 15.69 -10.45
CA PRO A 143 -11.16 15.01 -9.39
C PRO A 143 -10.35 13.85 -9.98
N VAL A 144 -9.04 13.88 -9.78
CA VAL A 144 -8.11 12.83 -10.21
C VAL A 144 -7.50 12.23 -8.96
N ILE A 145 -7.50 10.90 -8.85
CA ILE A 145 -6.69 10.22 -7.85
C ILE A 145 -5.23 10.32 -8.30
N PRO A 146 -4.34 10.96 -7.54
CA PRO A 146 -2.96 11.16 -7.97
C PRO A 146 -2.28 9.83 -8.27
N VAL A 147 -1.67 9.73 -9.45
CA VAL A 147 -0.82 8.62 -9.83
C VAL A 147 0.62 9.10 -9.79
N ARG A 148 1.48 8.39 -9.05
CA ARG A 148 2.92 8.64 -9.03
C ARG A 148 3.65 7.62 -9.89
N ALA A 149 4.44 8.10 -10.84
CA ALA A 149 5.27 7.30 -11.73
C ALA A 149 6.60 8.02 -11.97
#